data_AF-A0A1V4VZ60-F1
#
_entry.id   AF-A0A1V4VZ60-F1
#
_cell.length_a   1.000
_cell.length_b   1.000
_cell.length_c   1.000
_cell.angle_alpha   90.00
_cell.angle_beta   90.00
_cell.angle_gamma   90.00
#
_symmetry.space_group_name_H-M   'P 1'
#
loop_
_entity.id
_entity.type
_entity.pdbx_description
1 polymer ?
#
loop_
_entity_poly.entity_id
_entity_poly.type
_entity_poly.pdbx_seq_one_letter_code
_entity_poly.pdbx_strand_id
1 'polypeptide(L)'
;MGRITPRDAALLAEVAEGRFYLREQLQGLFFNKLQGPQKAQERLRKLCLAKQLRRRRIGSQGGYVYYSNPWSEKYNHWLVLNWVYVALTTQAKSWQKVSVFKREYVFGNLRADALACVDNIVKKERQIFFIEADNATHPFVDKYRKVAESLEFSLNHPWWYAGGFPRVLVVTNRLSKIGESVLGSPVKYCLTTLDDVRQDVYACLRR
;
A
#
# COMPACT_ATOMS: atom_id res chain seq x y z
N MET A 1 1.17 -34.19 -0.16
CA MET A 1 1.19 -32.71 -0.03
C MET A 1 2.05 -32.13 -1.15
N GLY A 2 1.57 -31.11 -1.87
CA GLY A 2 2.34 -30.51 -2.96
C GLY A 2 3.53 -29.70 -2.44
N ARG A 3 4.67 -29.74 -3.13
CA ARG A 3 5.87 -28.95 -2.82
C ARG A 3 5.55 -27.44 -2.86
N ILE A 4 5.98 -26.70 -1.84
CA ILE A 4 5.94 -25.23 -1.81
C ILE A 4 6.97 -24.72 -2.81
N THR A 5 6.57 -23.84 -3.73
CA THR A 5 7.49 -23.20 -4.68
C THR A 5 8.02 -21.89 -4.09
N PRO A 6 9.14 -21.33 -4.61
CA PRO A 6 9.62 -20.01 -4.18
C PRO A 6 8.57 -18.90 -4.30
N ARG A 7 7.70 -18.99 -5.32
CA ARG A 7 6.58 -18.05 -5.50
C ARG A 7 5.55 -18.16 -4.38
N ASP A 8 5.26 -19.37 -3.92
CA ASP A 8 4.30 -19.56 -2.82
C ASP A 8 4.87 -19.05 -1.51
N ALA A 9 6.16 -19.27 -1.26
CA ALA A 9 6.83 -18.71 -0.09
C ALA A 9 6.74 -17.17 -0.12
N ALA A 10 7.03 -16.54 -1.25
CA ALA A 10 6.91 -15.09 -1.42
C ALA A 10 5.45 -14.60 -1.26
N LEU A 11 4.48 -15.31 -1.83
CA LEU A 11 3.06 -14.99 -1.70
C LEU A 11 2.58 -15.09 -0.25
N LEU A 12 2.95 -16.16 0.45
CA LEU A 12 2.57 -16.36 1.85
C LEU A 12 3.22 -15.31 2.76
N ALA A 13 4.48 -14.95 2.50
CA ALA A 13 5.17 -13.88 3.19
C ALA A 13 4.47 -12.53 2.96
N GLU A 14 4.11 -12.20 1.72
CA GLU A 14 3.39 -10.98 1.38
C GLU A 14 2.01 -10.92 2.05
N VAL A 15 1.25 -12.03 2.07
CA VAL A 15 -0.05 -12.08 2.78
C VAL A 15 0.14 -11.94 4.29
N ALA A 16 1.21 -12.49 4.86
CA ALA A 16 1.50 -12.32 6.28
C ALA A 16 1.82 -10.86 6.63
N GLU A 17 2.57 -10.17 5.77
CA GLU A 17 2.92 -8.77 5.96
C GLU A 17 1.73 -7.82 5.73
N GLY A 18 1.06 -7.93 4.58
CA GLY A 18 -0.08 -7.08 4.23
C GLY A 18 -1.41 -7.51 4.83
N ARG A 19 -1.43 -8.60 5.59
CA ARG A 19 -2.57 -9.19 6.34
C ARG A 19 -3.76 -9.68 5.51
N PHE A 20 -4.28 -8.88 4.59
CA PHE A 20 -5.49 -9.15 3.82
C PHE A 20 -5.31 -8.81 2.35
N TYR A 21 -5.61 -9.74 1.45
CA TYR A 21 -5.54 -9.51 0.00
C TYR A 21 -6.76 -10.02 -0.72
N LEU A 22 -7.17 -9.30 -1.76
CA LEU A 22 -8.04 -9.83 -2.80
C LEU A 22 -7.26 -10.73 -3.74
N ARG A 23 -7.97 -11.61 -4.45
CA ARG A 23 -7.37 -12.45 -5.49
C ARG A 23 -6.66 -11.60 -6.54
N GLU A 24 -7.29 -10.52 -6.97
CA GLU A 24 -6.83 -9.63 -8.04
C GLU A 24 -5.50 -8.96 -7.67
N GLN A 25 -5.32 -8.62 -6.39
CA GLN A 25 -4.08 -8.05 -5.86
C GLN A 25 -2.93 -9.08 -5.92
N LEU A 26 -3.17 -10.30 -5.43
CA LEU A 26 -2.17 -11.38 -5.48
C LEU A 26 -1.88 -11.81 -6.92
N GLN A 27 -2.89 -11.77 -7.79
CA GLN A 27 -2.71 -12.01 -9.21
C GLN A 27 -1.75 -10.98 -9.83
N GLY A 28 -1.97 -9.69 -9.56
CA GLY A 28 -1.11 -8.62 -10.06
C GLY A 28 0.36 -8.79 -9.65
N LEU A 29 0.61 -9.20 -8.40
CA LEU A 29 1.95 -9.37 -7.86
C LEU A 29 2.66 -10.64 -8.35
N PHE A 30 1.96 -11.79 -8.38
CA PHE A 30 2.62 -13.10 -8.53
C PHE A 30 2.25 -13.86 -9.81
N PHE A 31 1.24 -13.38 -10.57
CA PHE A 31 0.67 -14.08 -11.71
C PHE A 31 0.41 -13.17 -12.91
N ASN A 32 1.25 -12.16 -13.13
CA ASN A 32 1.11 -11.14 -14.19
C ASN A 32 1.17 -11.64 -15.66
N LYS A 33 1.28 -12.94 -15.93
CA LYS A 33 1.31 -13.51 -17.30
C LYS A 33 -0.10 -13.89 -17.78
N LEU A 34 -0.30 -14.02 -19.10
CA LEU A 34 -1.61 -14.23 -19.78
C LEU A 34 -2.53 -15.36 -19.24
N GLN A 35 -2.02 -16.34 -18.49
CA GLN A 35 -2.82 -17.37 -17.79
C GLN A 35 -2.99 -17.09 -16.28
N GLY A 36 -2.82 -15.83 -15.89
CA GLY A 36 -2.70 -15.36 -14.51
C GLY A 36 -3.92 -15.62 -13.64
N PRO A 37 -5.15 -15.28 -14.07
CA PRO A 37 -6.33 -15.41 -13.23
C PRO A 37 -6.64 -16.85 -12.83
N GLN A 38 -6.66 -17.77 -13.80
CA GLN A 38 -6.96 -19.18 -13.56
C GLN A 38 -5.87 -19.83 -12.69
N LYS A 39 -4.59 -19.58 -13.00
CA LYS A 39 -3.47 -20.10 -12.21
C LYS A 39 -3.44 -19.54 -10.79
N ALA A 40 -3.72 -18.24 -10.62
CA ALA A 40 -3.84 -17.63 -9.30
C ALA A 40 -4.95 -18.29 -8.49
N GLN A 41 -6.14 -18.45 -9.08
CA GLN A 41 -7.27 -19.09 -8.42
C GLN A 41 -6.99 -20.55 -8.04
N GLU A 42 -6.44 -21.34 -8.96
CA GLU A 42 -6.07 -22.74 -8.69
C GLU A 42 -5.04 -22.83 -7.56
N ARG A 43 -3.98 -21.98 -7.62
CA ARG A 43 -2.92 -22.02 -6.62
C ARG A 43 -3.39 -21.57 -5.25
N LEU A 44 -4.13 -20.46 -5.17
CA LEU A 44 -4.70 -19.97 -3.92
C LEU A 44 -5.66 -20.99 -3.29
N ARG A 45 -6.45 -21.69 -4.12
CA ARG A 45 -7.30 -22.81 -3.65
C ARG A 45 -6.45 -23.93 -3.05
N LYS A 46 -5.36 -24.33 -3.70
CA LYS A 46 -4.44 -25.37 -3.18
C LYS A 46 -3.82 -24.95 -1.84
N LEU A 47 -3.36 -23.70 -1.71
CA LEU A 47 -2.81 -23.16 -0.46
C LEU A 47 -3.85 -23.15 0.68
N CYS A 48 -5.11 -22.82 0.36
CA CYS A 48 -6.20 -22.88 1.34
C CYS A 48 -6.53 -24.31 1.78
N LEU A 49 -6.62 -25.26 0.84
CA LEU A 49 -6.85 -26.67 1.15
C LEU A 49 -5.72 -27.26 2.01
N ALA A 50 -4.48 -26.81 1.78
CA ALA A 50 -3.32 -27.16 2.59
C ALA A 50 -3.26 -26.41 3.94
N LYS A 51 -4.25 -25.56 4.27
CA LYS A 51 -4.33 -24.74 5.49
C LYS A 51 -3.16 -23.74 5.68
N GLN A 52 -2.43 -23.43 4.61
CA GLN A 52 -1.35 -22.44 4.63
C GLN A 52 -1.88 -21.01 4.50
N LEU A 53 -3.09 -20.89 3.96
CA LEU A 53 -3.78 -19.63 3.73
C LEU A 53 -5.24 -19.80 4.16
N ARG A 54 -5.84 -18.75 4.70
CA ARG A 54 -7.28 -18.71 5.00
C ARG A 54 -7.95 -17.81 3.97
N ARG A 55 -9.24 -18.05 3.72
CA ARG A 55 -10.05 -17.18 2.86
C ARG A 55 -11.44 -17.00 3.42
N ARG A 56 -12.01 -15.81 3.22
CA ARG A 56 -13.38 -15.45 3.61
C ARG A 56 -14.04 -14.71 2.45
N ARG A 57 -15.29 -15.04 2.14
CA ARG A 57 -16.09 -14.28 1.17
C ARG A 57 -16.68 -13.05 1.85
N ILE A 58 -16.63 -11.91 1.18
CA ILE A 58 -17.20 -10.65 1.68
C ILE A 58 -18.48 -10.35 0.91
N GLY A 59 -19.62 -10.41 1.59
CA GLY A 59 -20.94 -10.25 0.97
C GLY A 59 -21.32 -11.39 0.02
N SER A 60 -22.55 -11.34 -0.49
CA SER A 60 -23.09 -12.34 -1.42
C SER A 60 -22.53 -12.21 -2.84
N GLN A 61 -22.08 -11.00 -3.22
CA GLN A 61 -21.55 -10.68 -4.54
C GLN A 61 -20.03 -10.47 -4.55
N GLY A 62 -19.39 -10.32 -3.38
CA GLY A 62 -17.97 -10.03 -3.33
C GLY A 62 -17.07 -11.25 -3.53
N GLY A 63 -15.81 -10.94 -3.82
CA GLY A 63 -14.73 -11.91 -3.95
C GLY A 63 -14.28 -12.50 -2.61
N TYR A 64 -13.28 -13.39 -2.69
CA TYR A 64 -12.59 -13.91 -1.52
C TYR A 64 -11.47 -12.97 -1.08
N VAL A 65 -11.42 -12.69 0.21
CA VAL A 65 -10.28 -12.08 0.89
C VAL A 65 -9.42 -13.21 1.47
N TYR A 66 -8.13 -13.18 1.16
CA TYR A 66 -7.11 -14.12 1.62
C TYR A 66 -6.29 -13.50 2.74
N TYR A 67 -5.98 -14.31 3.76
CA TYR A 67 -5.30 -13.84 4.96
C TYR A 67 -4.62 -15.02 5.69
N SER A 68 -3.59 -14.73 6.48
CA SER A 68 -2.89 -15.73 7.31
C SER A 68 -3.17 -15.54 8.81
N ASN A 69 -3.30 -14.29 9.25
CA ASN A 69 -3.53 -13.90 10.65
C ASN A 69 -5.01 -14.02 11.07
N PRO A 70 -5.38 -13.84 12.35
CA PRO A 70 -6.78 -13.70 12.75
C PRO A 70 -7.51 -12.61 11.97
N TRP A 71 -8.81 -12.79 11.76
CA TRP A 71 -9.64 -11.80 11.08
C TRP A 71 -9.68 -10.48 11.86
N SER A 72 -9.70 -9.36 11.15
CA SER A 72 -9.77 -8.02 11.73
C SER A 72 -10.85 -7.21 11.02
N GLU A 73 -11.61 -6.43 11.79
CA GLU A 73 -12.58 -5.48 11.23
C GLU A 73 -11.93 -4.37 10.41
N LYS A 74 -10.62 -4.16 10.56
CA LYS A 74 -9.84 -3.24 9.73
C LYS A 74 -9.44 -3.83 8.38
N TYR A 75 -9.93 -5.01 7.98
CA TYR A 75 -9.52 -5.66 6.73
C TYR A 75 -9.64 -4.73 5.52
N ASN A 76 -10.70 -3.92 5.43
CA ASN A 76 -10.92 -3.04 4.29
C ASN A 76 -9.83 -1.96 4.16
N HIS A 77 -9.33 -1.44 5.28
CA HIS A 77 -8.21 -0.51 5.29
C HIS A 77 -6.92 -1.17 4.74
N TRP A 78 -6.64 -2.42 5.14
CA TRP A 78 -5.52 -3.19 4.59
C TRP A 78 -5.68 -3.46 3.09
N LEU A 79 -6.90 -3.76 2.63
CA LEU A 79 -7.16 -3.94 1.20
C LEU A 79 -6.81 -2.68 0.41
N VAL A 80 -7.13 -1.48 0.91
CA VAL A 80 -6.77 -0.22 0.25
C VAL A 80 -5.26 0.00 0.23
N LEU A 81 -4.57 -0.16 1.36
CA LEU A 81 -3.11 -0.05 1.41
C LEU A 81 -2.41 -1.03 0.46
N ASN A 82 -2.91 -2.26 0.40
CA ASN A 82 -2.34 -3.27 -0.49
C ASN A 82 -2.60 -2.97 -1.96
N TRP A 83 -3.68 -2.25 -2.30
CA TRP A 83 -3.85 -1.76 -3.67
C TRP A 83 -2.83 -0.69 -4.02
N VAL A 84 -2.44 0.18 -3.08
CA VAL A 84 -1.33 1.13 -3.31
C VAL A 84 -0.03 0.39 -3.59
N TYR A 85 0.29 -0.64 -2.78
CA TYR A 85 1.47 -1.47 -3.01
C TYR A 85 1.46 -2.18 -4.37
N VAL A 86 0.32 -2.80 -4.71
CA VAL A 86 0.12 -3.51 -5.99
C VAL A 86 0.27 -2.53 -7.16
N ALA A 87 -0.34 -1.35 -7.08
CA ALA A 87 -0.26 -0.34 -8.13
C ALA A 87 1.18 0.16 -8.29
N LEU A 88 1.86 0.51 -7.20
CA LEU A 88 3.27 0.91 -7.22
C LEU A 88 4.16 -0.16 -7.86
N THR A 89 3.92 -1.43 -7.56
CA THR A 89 4.76 -2.52 -8.06
C THR A 89 4.46 -2.87 -9.52
N THR A 90 3.19 -2.91 -9.90
CA THR A 90 2.77 -3.41 -11.23
C THR A 90 2.77 -2.33 -12.30
N GLN A 91 2.62 -1.06 -11.93
CA GLN A 91 2.64 0.08 -12.85
C GLN A 91 4.05 0.71 -12.95
N ALA A 92 5.03 0.23 -12.20
CA ALA A 92 6.40 0.72 -12.25
C ALA A 92 6.97 0.54 -13.66
N LYS A 93 7.49 1.64 -14.23
CA LYS A 93 8.26 1.57 -15.48
C LYS A 93 9.60 0.89 -15.23
N SER A 94 10.27 0.43 -16.29
CA SER A 94 11.56 -0.27 -16.19
C SER A 94 12.65 0.53 -15.47
N TRP A 95 12.55 1.86 -15.45
CA TRP A 95 13.47 2.76 -14.73
C TRP A 95 13.03 3.10 -13.30
N GLN A 96 11.93 2.54 -12.81
CA GLN A 96 11.42 2.74 -11.45
C GLN A 96 11.49 1.44 -10.66
N LYS A 97 11.87 1.53 -9.39
CA LYS A 97 11.89 0.39 -8.47
C LYS A 97 11.27 0.80 -7.14
N VAL A 98 10.26 0.07 -6.68
CA VAL A 98 9.79 0.17 -5.29
C VAL A 98 10.88 -0.44 -4.41
N SER A 99 11.67 0.40 -3.76
CA SER A 99 12.81 -0.02 -2.94
C SER A 99 12.39 -0.33 -1.51
N VAL A 100 11.37 0.38 -1.00
CA VAL A 100 10.76 0.13 0.30
C VAL A 100 9.25 0.32 0.21
N PHE A 101 8.51 -0.57 0.85
CA PHE A 101 7.11 -0.39 1.18
C PHE A 101 6.88 -0.97 2.57
N LYS A 102 6.85 -0.12 3.60
CA LYS A 102 6.73 -0.52 5.00
C LYS A 102 5.37 -0.10 5.54
N ARG A 103 4.50 -1.07 5.81
CA ARG A 103 3.17 -0.88 6.41
C ARG A 103 3.28 -0.56 7.90
N GLU A 104 2.29 0.15 8.44
CA GLU A 104 2.24 0.62 9.83
C GLU A 104 3.55 1.32 10.25
N TYR A 105 4.06 2.22 9.40
CA TYR A 105 5.34 2.88 9.63
C TYR A 105 5.25 3.86 10.80
N VAL A 106 6.20 3.75 11.73
CA VAL A 106 6.32 4.64 12.89
C VAL A 106 7.68 5.32 12.88
N PHE A 107 7.68 6.64 13.06
CA PHE A 107 8.88 7.44 13.31
C PHE A 107 8.59 8.45 14.41
N GLY A 108 9.30 8.37 15.54
CA GLY A 108 8.96 9.15 16.72
C GLY A 108 7.49 8.97 17.10
N ASN A 109 6.75 10.08 17.18
CA ASN A 109 5.31 10.09 17.44
C ASN A 109 4.44 10.06 16.17
N LEU A 110 5.06 10.09 14.98
CA LEU A 110 4.35 9.99 13.71
C LEU A 110 4.11 8.52 13.37
N ARG A 111 2.83 8.16 13.20
CA ARG A 111 2.41 6.86 12.66
C ARG A 111 1.71 7.07 11.33
N ALA A 112 2.33 6.62 10.25
CA ALA A 112 1.73 6.55 8.92
C ALA A 112 1.15 5.15 8.68
N ASP A 113 0.14 5.04 7.82
CA ASP A 113 -0.38 3.72 7.44
C ASP A 113 0.63 2.93 6.61
N ALA A 114 1.42 3.62 5.78
CA ALA A 114 2.65 3.07 5.21
C ALA A 114 3.67 4.15 4.83
N LEU A 115 4.92 3.72 4.64
CA LEU A 115 6.00 4.47 4.00
C LEU A 115 6.38 3.75 2.71
N ALA A 116 6.50 4.49 1.60
CA ALA A 116 6.99 3.97 0.33
C ALA A 116 8.18 4.79 -0.19
N CYS A 117 9.19 4.08 -0.71
CA CYS A 117 10.30 4.65 -1.45
C CYS A 117 10.29 4.09 -2.87
N VAL A 118 10.31 4.98 -3.87
CA VAL A 118 10.47 4.63 -5.28
C VAL A 118 11.75 5.25 -5.81
N ASP A 119 12.65 4.38 -6.26
CA ASP A 119 13.95 4.78 -6.80
C ASP A 119 13.87 4.87 -8.33
N ASN A 120 14.34 5.98 -8.89
CA ASN A 120 14.67 6.08 -10.30
C ASN A 120 16.09 5.55 -10.51
N ILE A 121 16.20 4.35 -11.10
CA ILE A 121 17.50 3.67 -11.22
C ILE A 121 18.45 4.35 -12.22
N VAL A 122 17.91 5.15 -13.15
CA VAL A 122 18.66 5.90 -14.16
C VAL A 122 19.17 7.21 -13.59
N LYS A 123 18.29 8.01 -12.98
CA LYS A 123 18.65 9.32 -12.41
C LYS A 123 19.27 9.24 -11.01
N LYS A 124 19.24 8.07 -10.37
CA LYS A 124 19.64 7.87 -8.96
C LYS A 124 18.87 8.75 -7.97
N GLU A 125 17.66 9.14 -8.34
CA GLU A 125 16.74 9.92 -7.50
C GLU A 125 15.83 8.97 -6.72
N ARG A 126 15.52 9.31 -5.46
CA ARG A 126 14.55 8.60 -4.64
C ARG A 126 13.36 9.50 -4.34
N GLN A 127 12.16 8.99 -4.60
CA GLN A 127 10.91 9.61 -4.18
C GLN A 127 10.39 8.89 -2.94
N ILE A 128 9.99 9.66 -1.92
CA ILE A 128 9.55 9.14 -0.63
C ILE A 128 8.15 9.65 -0.37
N PHE A 129 7.27 8.75 0.07
CA PHE A 129 5.88 9.06 0.35
C PHE A 129 5.44 8.40 1.64
N PHE A 130 4.74 9.15 2.48
CA PHE A 130 3.82 8.53 3.43
C PHE A 130 2.50 8.23 2.73
N ILE A 131 1.82 7.17 3.18
CA ILE A 131 0.54 6.74 2.63
C ILE A 131 -0.47 6.70 3.76
N GLU A 132 -1.66 7.24 3.51
CA GLU A 132 -2.83 7.17 4.38
C GLU A 132 -4.01 6.57 3.60
N ALA A 133 -4.67 5.57 4.18
CA ALA A 133 -5.89 4.97 3.64
C ALA A 133 -7.09 5.40 4.49
N ASP A 134 -7.74 6.49 4.07
CA ASP A 134 -8.86 7.08 4.77
C ASP A 134 -10.21 6.59 4.19
N ASN A 135 -10.74 5.55 4.83
CA ASN A 135 -12.10 5.05 4.59
C ASN A 135 -13.01 5.27 5.82
N ALA A 136 -12.55 6.05 6.80
CA ALA A 136 -13.23 6.19 8.08
C ALA A 136 -14.33 7.26 8.03
N THR A 137 -15.24 7.22 9.00
CA THR A 137 -16.21 8.29 9.26
C THR A 137 -15.58 9.43 10.06
N HIS A 138 -14.49 9.19 10.78
CA HIS A 138 -13.82 10.19 11.61
C HIS A 138 -13.20 11.32 10.77
N PRO A 139 -13.05 12.52 11.35
CA PRO A 139 -12.31 13.62 10.72
C PRO A 139 -10.86 13.23 10.45
N PHE A 140 -10.33 13.67 9.31
CA PHE A 140 -8.91 13.53 9.00
C PHE A 140 -8.11 14.51 9.87
N VAL A 141 -7.01 14.05 10.45
CA VAL A 141 -6.13 14.89 11.29
C VAL A 141 -4.79 15.05 10.57
N ASP A 142 -4.40 16.30 10.31
CA ASP A 142 -3.09 16.67 9.75
C ASP A 142 -1.97 16.48 10.78
N LYS A 143 -1.69 15.23 11.12
CA LYS A 143 -0.62 14.81 12.04
C LYS A 143 0.78 15.11 11.50
N TYR A 144 0.91 15.37 10.19
CA TYR A 144 2.19 15.60 9.52
C TYR A 144 2.66 17.05 9.66
N ARG A 145 1.76 18.03 9.75
CA ARG A 145 2.09 19.46 9.93
C ARG A 145 3.09 19.71 11.06
N LYS A 146 2.79 19.24 12.27
CA LYS A 146 3.65 19.44 13.44
C LYS A 146 5.06 18.90 13.23
N VAL A 147 5.18 17.75 12.55
CA VAL A 147 6.48 17.10 12.27
C VAL A 147 7.24 17.83 11.17
N ALA A 148 6.52 18.36 10.17
CA ALA A 148 7.13 19.17 9.12
C ALA A 148 7.68 20.51 9.65
N GLU A 149 7.02 21.08 10.65
CA GLU A 149 7.41 22.34 11.28
C GLU A 149 8.52 22.17 12.33
N SER A 150 8.62 21.01 12.98
CA SER A 150 9.54 20.78 14.10
C SER A 150 11.02 20.63 13.73
N LEU A 151 11.37 20.66 12.44
CA LEU A 151 12.71 20.33 11.91
C LEU A 151 13.24 18.94 12.36
N GLU A 152 12.38 18.08 12.91
CA GLU A 152 12.79 16.81 13.53
C GLU A 152 13.53 15.90 12.55
N PHE A 153 13.06 15.86 11.30
CA PHE A 153 13.76 15.12 10.24
C PHE A 153 15.10 15.72 9.87
N SER A 154 15.31 17.03 10.06
CA SER A 154 16.58 17.69 9.75
C SER A 154 17.64 17.47 10.83
N LEU A 155 17.22 17.22 12.07
CA LEU A 155 18.12 16.98 13.19
C LEU A 155 18.38 15.48 13.40
N ASN A 156 17.39 14.63 13.14
CA ASN A 156 17.45 13.18 13.30
C ASN A 156 17.02 12.47 12.01
N HIS A 157 17.83 12.62 10.96
CA HIS A 157 17.51 12.11 9.63
C HIS A 157 17.28 10.58 9.65
N PRO A 158 16.06 10.09 9.37
CA PRO A 158 15.87 8.66 9.11
C PRO A 158 16.64 8.24 7.86
N TRP A 159 16.96 6.95 7.74
CA TRP A 159 17.74 6.40 6.62
C TRP A 159 17.17 6.69 5.23
N TRP A 160 15.88 7.03 5.13
CA TRP A 160 15.22 7.40 3.89
C TRP A 160 15.21 8.89 3.59
N TYR A 161 15.55 9.77 4.54
CA TYR A 161 15.42 11.23 4.35
C TYR A 161 16.36 11.77 3.27
N ALA A 162 15.84 12.67 2.42
CA ALA A 162 16.55 13.21 1.26
C ALA A 162 16.46 14.75 1.16
N GLY A 163 16.46 15.44 2.31
CA GLY A 163 16.54 16.91 2.36
C GLY A 163 15.20 17.65 2.37
N GLY A 164 14.07 16.95 2.36
CA GLY A 164 12.74 17.54 2.49
C GLY A 164 11.71 16.58 3.06
N PHE A 165 10.61 17.13 3.58
CA PHE A 165 9.51 16.34 4.12
C PHE A 165 8.85 15.50 3.00
N PRO A 166 8.65 14.18 3.19
CA PRO A 166 7.99 13.33 2.21
C PRO A 166 6.59 13.82 1.84
N ARG A 167 6.19 13.66 0.58
CA ARG A 167 4.79 13.88 0.20
C ARG A 167 3.89 12.86 0.91
N VAL A 168 2.63 13.21 1.13
CA VAL A 168 1.64 12.30 1.73
C VAL A 168 0.58 11.95 0.70
N LEU A 169 0.54 10.69 0.26
CA LEU A 169 -0.53 10.15 -0.57
C LEU A 169 -1.71 9.76 0.32
N VAL A 170 -2.85 10.41 0.14
CA VAL A 170 -4.08 10.07 0.86
C VAL A 170 -5.06 9.44 -0.13
N VAL A 171 -5.39 8.17 0.11
CA VAL A 171 -6.40 7.44 -0.66
C VAL A 171 -7.72 7.52 0.09
N THR A 172 -8.69 8.21 -0.47
CA THR A 172 -9.99 8.46 0.18
C THR A 172 -11.12 8.61 -0.85
N ASN A 173 -12.36 8.42 -0.38
CA ASN A 173 -13.56 8.82 -1.12
C ASN A 173 -14.07 10.22 -0.72
N ARG A 174 -13.37 10.92 0.19
CA ARG A 174 -13.79 12.21 0.79
C ARG A 174 -12.85 13.36 0.40
N LEU A 175 -12.45 13.42 -0.87
CA LEU A 175 -11.41 14.34 -1.37
C LEU A 175 -11.56 15.77 -0.87
N SER A 176 -12.74 16.38 -1.01
CA SER A 176 -12.99 17.77 -0.60
C SER A 176 -12.81 17.97 0.91
N LYS A 177 -13.38 17.07 1.73
CA LYS A 177 -13.28 17.16 3.20
C LYS A 177 -11.85 17.04 3.70
N ILE A 178 -11.07 16.14 3.11
CA ILE A 178 -9.64 16.03 3.44
C ILE A 178 -8.88 17.26 2.95
N GLY A 179 -9.18 17.74 1.74
CA GLY A 179 -8.59 18.96 1.19
C GLY A 179 -8.74 20.17 2.11
N GLU A 180 -9.95 20.37 2.65
CA GLU A 180 -10.21 21.41 3.66
C GLU A 180 -9.38 21.19 4.93
N SER A 181 -9.26 19.93 5.39
CA SER A 181 -8.53 19.59 6.62
C SER A 181 -7.01 19.81 6.53
N VAL A 182 -6.45 19.77 5.31
CA VAL A 182 -5.01 19.97 5.07
C VAL A 182 -4.70 21.32 4.42
N LEU A 183 -5.71 22.20 4.29
CA LEU A 183 -5.52 23.53 3.73
C LEU A 183 -4.48 24.32 4.55
N GLY A 184 -3.54 24.96 3.86
CA GLY A 184 -2.45 25.71 4.49
C GLY A 184 -1.44 24.84 5.25
N SER A 185 -1.43 23.52 5.03
CA SER A 185 -0.38 22.65 5.56
C SER A 185 0.93 22.90 4.82
N PRO A 186 2.09 22.92 5.49
CA PRO A 186 3.40 22.96 4.82
C PRO A 186 3.73 21.64 4.09
N VAL A 187 2.96 20.59 4.37
CA VAL A 187 3.13 19.26 3.77
C VAL A 187 2.42 19.19 2.42
N LYS A 188 3.08 18.61 1.42
CA LYS A 188 2.49 18.36 0.11
C LYS A 188 1.65 17.09 0.14
N TYR A 189 0.33 17.26 0.04
CA TYR A 189 -0.65 16.17 0.00
C TYR A 189 -1.05 15.83 -1.43
N CYS A 190 -0.99 14.55 -1.78
CA CYS A 190 -1.54 14.01 -3.02
C CYS A 190 -2.86 13.31 -2.68
N LEU A 191 -4.00 13.99 -2.85
CA LEU A 191 -5.32 13.43 -2.57
C LEU A 191 -5.85 12.67 -3.79
N THR A 192 -6.29 11.43 -3.59
CA THR A 192 -6.72 10.57 -4.69
C THR A 192 -7.75 9.54 -4.26
N THR A 193 -8.48 8.98 -5.23
CA THR A 193 -9.39 7.85 -4.99
C THR A 193 -8.67 6.51 -5.17
N LEU A 194 -9.28 5.43 -4.70
CA LEU A 194 -8.74 4.09 -4.95
C LEU A 194 -8.75 3.74 -6.45
N ASP A 195 -9.74 4.20 -7.20
CA ASP A 195 -9.83 3.94 -8.64
C ASP A 195 -8.73 4.68 -9.41
N ASP A 196 -8.42 5.92 -9.03
CA ASP A 196 -7.28 6.65 -9.58
C ASP A 196 -5.95 5.91 -9.34
N VAL A 197 -5.74 5.37 -8.12
CA VAL A 197 -4.54 4.57 -7.79
C VAL A 197 -4.46 3.32 -8.67
N ARG A 198 -5.59 2.64 -8.87
CA ARG A 198 -5.65 1.43 -9.71
C ARG A 198 -5.40 1.74 -11.18
N GLN A 199 -5.71 2.94 -11.63
CA GLN A 199 -5.47 3.40 -13.00
C GLN A 199 -4.01 3.84 -13.22
N ASP A 200 -3.51 4.80 -12.43
CA ASP A 200 -2.13 5.28 -12.52
C ASP A 200 -1.70 5.96 -11.20
N VAL A 201 -1.11 5.18 -10.29
CA VAL A 201 -0.58 5.70 -9.02
C VAL A 201 0.54 6.72 -9.26
N TYR A 202 1.34 6.59 -10.31
CA TYR A 202 2.44 7.52 -10.58
C TYR A 202 1.95 8.87 -11.09
N ALA A 203 0.80 8.93 -11.76
CA ALA A 203 0.13 10.20 -12.02
C ALA A 203 -0.38 10.85 -10.72
N CYS A 204 -0.93 10.06 -9.80
CA CYS A 204 -1.38 10.57 -8.49
C CYS A 204 -0.23 11.21 -7.70
N LEU A 205 0.95 10.59 -7.71
CA LEU A 205 2.13 11.07 -6.97
C LEU A 205 2.76 12.37 -7.53
N ARG A 206 2.39 12.76 -8.77
CA ARG A 206 2.87 14.00 -9.41
C ARG A 206 2.02 15.23 -9.10
N ARG A 207 0.76 15.03 -8.67
CA ARG A 207 -0.13 16.12 -8.20
C ARG A 207 0.51 16.83 -7.01
#